data_AF-A0A2K3JL32-F1
#
_entry.id   AF-A0A2K3JL32-F1
#
_cell.length_a   1.000
_cell.length_b   1.000
_cell.length_c   1.000
_cell.angle_alpha   90.00
_cell.angle_beta   90.00
_cell.angle_gamma   90.00
#
_symmetry.space_group_name_H-M   'P 1'
#
loop_
_entity.id
_entity.type
_entity.pdbx_description
1 polymer ?
#
loop_
_entity_poly.entity_id
_entity_poly.type
_entity_poly.pdbx_seq_one_letter_code
_entity_poly.pdbx_strand_id
1 'polypeptide(L)'
;MKTIVDLSEGDGGFVLPACLSNKDFFNNNPPQVPVSERDYVLGVSAAARQKQLTQDIASVIRLVETALVLNEGGPAHETEKLAARNTKLEGRIVQMEGELIDLRGKQENYGNLLEDVRLTRDELEKTKKKLEEVEARGAEEKKNLEEVIADLQSKLAPAADEAVETSRLVSRAYLVKEIKRLGGLMLASMVHGWKKAVAQLKIVNAEQGLITEGIHKLKRVENGQIVIPEEYKQMALEDDEEEEDDDDDDEEEGAEAEVVEEEKVPDENREGHDEST
;
A
#
# COMPACT_ATOMS: atom_id res chain seq x y z
N MET A 1 -29.97 86.61 -23.54
CA MET A 1 -31.14 85.93 -22.96
C MET A 1 -31.55 86.68 -21.72
N LYS A 2 -32.83 87.03 -21.58
CA LYS A 2 -33.38 87.70 -20.40
C LYS A 2 -33.54 86.62 -19.31
N THR A 3 -32.71 86.62 -18.27
CA THR A 3 -32.89 85.74 -17.12
C THR A 3 -34.17 86.18 -16.40
N ILE A 4 -35.26 85.48 -16.69
CA ILE A 4 -36.51 85.60 -15.93
C ILE A 4 -36.21 84.95 -14.59
N VAL A 5 -36.13 85.76 -13.54
CA VAL A 5 -36.08 85.28 -12.15
C VAL A 5 -37.48 84.72 -11.87
N ASP A 6 -37.58 83.40 -11.73
CA ASP A 6 -38.82 82.75 -11.32
C ASP A 6 -39.04 83.03 -9.82
N LEU A 7 -40.09 83.79 -9.52
CA LEU A 7 -40.49 84.16 -8.16
C LEU A 7 -41.59 83.24 -7.62
N SER A 8 -41.96 82.18 -8.35
CA SER A 8 -43.08 81.30 -7.97
C SER A 8 -42.72 80.26 -6.90
N GLU A 9 -41.44 80.09 -6.57
CA GLU A 9 -40.99 79.23 -5.47
C GLU A 9 -40.72 80.05 -4.20
N GLY A 10 -41.76 80.32 -3.40
CA GLY A 10 -41.58 80.83 -2.03
C GLY A 10 -42.80 81.49 -1.39
N ASP A 11 -43.02 81.19 -0.11
CA ASP A 11 -44.00 81.84 0.76
C ASP A 11 -43.61 83.32 1.03
N GLY A 12 -43.87 84.22 0.09
CA GLY A 12 -43.91 85.68 0.30
C GLY A 12 -42.61 86.41 0.69
N GLY A 13 -41.45 85.77 0.58
CA GLY A 13 -40.14 86.33 0.97
C GLY A 13 -39.29 86.90 -0.18
N PHE A 14 -38.20 87.60 0.17
CA PHE A 14 -37.17 88.00 -0.79
C PHE A 14 -36.35 86.77 -1.23
N VAL A 15 -36.40 86.44 -2.52
CA VAL A 15 -35.65 85.31 -3.09
C VAL A 15 -34.24 85.77 -3.46
N LEU A 16 -33.24 85.10 -2.89
CA LEU A 16 -31.84 85.35 -3.25
C LEU A 16 -31.57 84.89 -4.69
N PRO A 17 -30.84 85.67 -5.51
CA PRO A 17 -30.48 85.26 -6.85
C PRO A 17 -29.56 84.03 -6.85
N ALA A 18 -29.68 83.20 -7.89
CA ALA A 18 -28.93 81.96 -8.07
C ALA A 18 -27.46 82.19 -8.46
N CYS A 19 -26.72 82.92 -7.64
CA CYS A 19 -25.33 83.31 -7.92
C CYS A 19 -24.34 82.15 -7.87
N LEU A 20 -24.71 81.01 -7.27
CA LEU A 20 -23.86 79.82 -7.18
C LEU A 20 -23.85 79.03 -8.50
N SER A 21 -25.00 78.86 -9.13
CA SER A 21 -25.14 78.14 -10.40
C SER A 21 -24.87 79.04 -11.62
N ASN A 22 -25.11 80.35 -11.51
CA ASN A 22 -24.80 81.33 -12.54
C ASN A 22 -23.64 82.25 -12.11
N LYS A 23 -22.41 81.83 -12.43
CA LYS A 23 -21.17 82.53 -12.03
C LYS A 23 -21.06 83.96 -12.57
N ASP A 24 -21.68 84.24 -13.72
CA ASP A 24 -21.66 85.56 -14.36
C ASP A 24 -22.86 86.44 -13.98
N PHE A 25 -23.65 86.05 -12.96
CA PHE A 25 -24.86 86.78 -12.58
C PHE A 25 -24.59 88.26 -12.30
N PHE A 26 -23.56 88.58 -11.50
CA PHE A 26 -23.22 89.97 -11.15
C PHE A 26 -22.48 90.72 -12.26
N ASN A 27 -21.82 90.01 -13.18
CA ASN A 27 -21.24 90.61 -14.39
C ASN A 27 -22.35 91.14 -15.30
N ASN A 28 -23.44 90.38 -15.42
CA ASN A 28 -24.60 90.73 -16.24
C ASN A 28 -25.60 91.62 -15.50
N ASN A 29 -25.58 91.62 -14.16
CA ASN A 29 -26.48 92.38 -13.30
C ASN A 29 -25.66 93.09 -12.21
N PRO A 30 -24.97 94.19 -12.54
CA PRO A 30 -24.12 94.88 -11.59
C PRO A 30 -24.96 95.41 -10.42
N PRO A 31 -24.57 95.14 -9.16
CA PRO A 31 -25.28 95.61 -7.99
C PRO A 31 -25.48 97.14 -8.03
N GLN A 32 -26.70 97.60 -7.79
CA GLN A 32 -27.05 99.01 -7.70
C GLN A 32 -27.44 99.34 -6.26
N VAL A 33 -26.95 100.47 -5.75
CA VAL A 33 -27.35 100.99 -4.44
C VAL A 33 -28.44 102.04 -4.66
N PRO A 34 -29.60 101.95 -3.99
CA PRO A 34 -30.64 102.97 -4.07
C PRO A 34 -30.10 104.36 -3.78
N VAL A 35 -30.58 105.38 -4.50
CA VAL A 35 -30.12 106.78 -4.34
C VAL A 35 -30.26 107.25 -2.88
N SER A 36 -31.37 106.91 -2.22
CA SER A 36 -31.61 107.23 -0.81
C SER A 36 -30.59 106.60 0.13
N GLU A 37 -30.19 105.36 -0.12
CA GLU A 37 -29.21 104.63 0.69
C GLU A 37 -27.80 105.19 0.46
N ARG A 38 -27.46 105.47 -0.79
CA ARG A 38 -26.20 106.12 -1.16
C ARG A 38 -26.08 107.49 -0.48
N ASP A 39 -27.13 108.29 -0.54
CA ASP A 39 -27.14 109.63 0.06
C ASP A 39 -27.08 109.56 1.59
N TYR A 40 -27.72 108.55 2.20
CA TYR A 40 -27.58 108.25 3.64
C TYR A 40 -26.14 107.87 4.03
N VAL A 41 -25.53 106.93 3.30
CA VAL A 41 -24.14 106.49 3.53
C VAL A 41 -23.15 107.64 3.34
N LEU A 42 -23.34 108.48 2.31
CA LEU A 42 -22.49 109.65 2.09
C LEU A 42 -22.72 110.78 3.11
N GLY A 43 -23.95 110.91 3.63
CA GLY A 43 -24.34 111.91 4.62
C GLY A 43 -23.83 111.67 6.04
N VAL A 44 -23.51 110.43 6.41
CA VAL A 44 -22.84 110.13 7.70
C VAL A 44 -21.36 110.49 7.67
N SER A 45 -20.74 110.66 8.85
CA SER A 45 -19.31 111.01 8.93
C SER A 45 -18.41 109.86 8.45
N ALA A 46 -17.20 110.20 7.95
CA ALA A 46 -16.22 109.20 7.53
C ALA A 46 -15.85 108.22 8.67
N ALA A 47 -15.75 108.71 9.90
CA ALA A 47 -15.47 107.88 11.08
C ALA A 47 -16.63 106.90 11.38
N ALA A 48 -17.89 107.34 11.23
CA ALA A 48 -19.05 106.47 11.39
C ALA A 48 -19.11 105.38 10.31
N ARG A 49 -18.84 105.72 9.04
CA ARG A 49 -18.73 104.73 7.96
C ARG A 49 -17.65 103.71 8.22
N GLN A 50 -16.45 104.15 8.63
CA GLN A 50 -15.34 103.24 8.91
C GLN A 50 -15.69 102.26 10.04
N LYS A 51 -16.37 102.75 11.08
CA LYS A 51 -16.83 101.91 12.19
C LYS A 51 -17.85 100.86 11.73
N GLN A 52 -18.85 101.26 10.93
CA GLN A 52 -19.84 100.33 10.37
C GLN A 52 -19.18 99.28 9.48
N LEU A 53 -18.32 99.72 8.54
CA LEU A 53 -17.59 98.81 7.66
C LEU A 53 -16.75 97.79 8.44
N THR A 54 -16.11 98.24 9.53
CA THR A 54 -15.34 97.34 10.41
C THR A 54 -16.23 96.30 11.09
N GLN A 55 -17.45 96.69 11.51
CA GLN A 55 -18.43 95.76 12.09
C GLN A 55 -18.98 94.76 11.06
N ASP A 56 -19.21 95.21 9.83
CA ASP A 56 -19.70 94.36 8.74
C ASP A 56 -18.62 93.35 8.32
N ILE A 57 -17.37 93.79 8.18
CA ILE A 57 -16.22 92.91 7.93
C ILE A 57 -16.10 91.85 9.05
N ALA A 58 -16.20 92.27 10.31
CA ALA A 58 -16.18 91.33 11.43
C ALA A 58 -17.35 90.31 11.37
N SER A 59 -18.51 90.71 10.86
CA SER A 59 -19.66 89.82 10.68
C SER A 59 -19.43 88.81 9.55
N VAL A 60 -18.82 89.23 8.44
CA VAL A 60 -18.42 88.34 7.34
C VAL A 60 -17.35 87.35 7.82
N ILE A 61 -16.36 87.79 8.59
CA ILE A 61 -15.34 86.89 9.16
C ILE A 61 -15.99 85.83 10.04
N ARG A 62 -16.91 86.20 10.96
CA ARG A 62 -17.65 85.23 11.79
C ARG A 62 -18.48 84.24 10.96
N LEU A 63 -19.06 84.70 9.86
CA LEU A 63 -19.80 83.84 8.95
C LEU A 63 -18.88 82.81 8.29
N VAL A 64 -17.69 83.25 7.82
CA VAL A 64 -16.67 82.36 7.26
C VAL A 64 -16.16 81.38 8.30
N GLU A 65 -15.88 81.82 9.53
CA GLU A 65 -15.49 80.95 10.65
C GLU A 65 -16.55 79.87 10.90
N THR A 66 -17.84 80.26 10.96
CA THR A 66 -18.94 79.32 11.15
C THR A 66 -19.01 78.30 10.01
N ALA A 67 -18.82 78.74 8.76
CA ALA A 67 -18.81 77.85 7.61
C ALA A 67 -17.62 76.85 7.65
N LEU A 68 -16.44 77.29 8.08
CA LEU A 68 -15.27 76.42 8.26
C LEU A 68 -15.51 75.38 9.36
N VAL A 69 -16.05 75.79 10.51
CA VAL A 69 -16.38 74.87 11.61
C VAL A 69 -17.45 73.85 11.18
N LEU A 70 -18.44 74.28 10.40
CA LEU A 70 -19.46 73.38 9.84
C LEU A 70 -18.89 72.40 8.81
N ASN A 71 -17.81 72.76 8.10
CA ASN A 71 -17.11 71.81 7.22
C ASN A 71 -16.31 70.76 8.01
N GLU A 72 -15.75 71.12 9.18
CA GLU A 72 -14.96 70.21 10.01
C GLU A 72 -15.81 69.32 10.92
N GLY A 73 -16.96 69.82 11.40
CA GLY A 73 -17.81 69.13 12.39
C GLY A 73 -19.24 68.86 11.92
N GLY A 74 -19.55 69.13 10.66
CA GLY A 74 -20.89 68.95 10.12
C GLY A 74 -21.29 67.48 9.96
N PRO A 75 -22.57 67.22 9.65
CA PRO A 75 -23.09 65.86 9.45
C PRO A 75 -22.29 65.05 8.42
N ALA A 76 -21.79 65.70 7.36
CA ALA A 76 -20.99 65.03 6.32
C ALA A 76 -19.68 64.42 6.89
N HIS A 77 -18.95 65.17 7.72
CA HIS A 77 -17.72 64.68 8.34
C HIS A 77 -17.99 63.49 9.29
N GLU A 78 -19.06 63.55 10.10
CA GLU A 78 -19.43 62.42 10.95
C GLU A 78 -19.89 61.21 10.13
N THR A 79 -20.58 61.40 8.99
CA THR A 79 -20.92 60.28 8.11
C THR A 79 -19.70 59.63 7.47
N GLU A 80 -18.69 60.41 7.09
CA GLU A 80 -17.42 59.88 6.55
C GLU A 80 -16.66 59.09 7.61
N LYS A 81 -16.57 59.63 8.83
CA LYS A 81 -15.95 58.95 9.98
C LYS A 81 -16.68 57.66 10.36
N LEU A 82 -18.01 57.64 10.31
CA LEU A 82 -18.80 56.42 10.52
C LEU A 82 -18.58 55.42 9.38
N ALA A 83 -18.53 55.87 8.12
CA ALA A 83 -18.25 55.02 6.98
C ALA A 83 -16.87 54.35 7.11
N ALA A 84 -15.83 55.10 7.48
CA ALA A 84 -14.49 54.56 7.72
C ALA A 84 -14.43 53.55 8.88
N ARG A 85 -15.26 53.73 9.91
CA ARG A 85 -15.40 52.75 11.00
C ARG A 85 -16.12 51.49 10.53
N ASN A 86 -17.17 51.63 9.74
CA ASN A 86 -17.92 50.51 9.18
C ASN A 86 -17.05 49.65 8.28
N THR A 87 -16.27 50.25 7.37
CA THR A 87 -15.35 49.49 6.50
C THR A 87 -14.30 48.72 7.31
N LYS A 88 -13.80 49.30 8.40
CA LYS A 88 -12.88 48.61 9.31
C LYS A 88 -13.56 47.43 10.03
N LEU A 89 -14.81 47.59 10.45
CA LEU A 89 -15.57 46.52 11.10
C LEU A 89 -15.91 45.40 10.11
N GLU A 90 -16.33 45.73 8.89
CA GLU A 90 -16.54 44.78 7.80
C GLU A 90 -15.28 43.95 7.52
N GLY A 91 -14.11 44.58 7.46
CA GLY A 91 -12.83 43.86 7.32
C GLY A 91 -12.56 42.88 8.47
N ARG A 92 -12.90 43.24 9.71
CA ARG A 92 -12.78 42.32 10.86
C ARG A 92 -13.79 41.18 10.80
N ILE A 93 -15.01 41.44 10.32
CA ILE A 93 -16.03 40.40 10.13
C ILE A 93 -15.52 39.36 9.14
N VAL A 94 -15.01 39.79 7.98
CA VAL A 94 -14.45 38.87 6.97
C VAL A 94 -13.29 38.05 7.52
N GLN A 95 -12.40 38.66 8.32
CA GLN A 95 -11.32 37.92 8.98
C GLN A 95 -11.84 36.84 9.94
N MET A 96 -12.80 37.18 10.81
CA MET A 96 -13.39 36.24 11.75
C MET A 96 -14.19 35.14 11.05
N GLU A 97 -14.88 35.45 9.95
CA GLU A 97 -15.56 34.46 9.12
C GLU A 97 -14.58 33.46 8.50
N GLY A 98 -13.42 33.94 8.03
CA GLY A 98 -12.33 33.09 7.55
C GLY A 98 -11.80 32.14 8.63
N GLU A 99 -11.54 32.65 9.84
CA GLU A 99 -11.11 31.84 10.99
C GLU A 99 -12.17 30.81 11.40
N LEU A 100 -13.46 31.16 11.38
CA LEU A 100 -14.55 30.24 11.66
C LEU A 100 -14.65 29.09 10.65
N ILE A 101 -14.40 29.37 9.36
CA ILE A 101 -14.36 28.35 8.32
C ILE A 101 -13.18 27.39 8.55
N ASP A 102 -11.98 27.93 8.85
CA ASP A 102 -10.80 27.12 9.14
C ASP A 102 -11.00 26.23 10.38
N LEU A 103 -11.53 26.80 11.47
CA LEU A 103 -11.83 26.04 12.69
C LEU A 103 -12.86 24.94 12.45
N ARG A 104 -13.89 25.21 11.66
CA ARG A 104 -14.89 24.19 11.28
C ARG A 104 -14.25 23.07 10.46
N GLY A 105 -13.42 23.40 9.48
CA GLY A 105 -12.70 22.41 8.69
C GLY A 105 -11.77 21.54 9.55
N LYS A 106 -11.06 22.15 10.50
CA LYS A 106 -10.25 21.41 11.49
C LYS A 106 -11.11 20.48 12.34
N GLN A 107 -12.25 20.95 12.83
CA GLN A 107 -13.16 20.13 13.64
C GLN A 107 -13.67 18.91 12.85
N GLU A 108 -14.03 19.09 11.58
CA GLU A 108 -14.45 18.00 10.69
C GLU A 108 -13.32 16.98 10.47
N ASN A 109 -12.10 17.46 10.20
CA ASN A 109 -10.93 16.61 10.04
C ASN A 109 -10.63 15.79 11.30
N TYR A 110 -10.73 16.38 12.49
CA TYR A 110 -10.57 15.63 13.75
C TYR A 110 -11.70 14.62 13.97
N GLY A 111 -12.93 14.94 13.56
CA GLY A 111 -14.05 14.01 13.58
C GLY A 111 -13.79 12.77 12.72
N ASN A 112 -13.36 12.98 11.47
CA ASN A 112 -13.02 11.91 10.54
C ASN A 112 -11.84 11.07 11.06
N LEU A 113 -10.77 11.72 11.53
CA LEU A 113 -9.62 11.02 12.11
C LEU A 113 -10.00 10.15 13.31
N LEU A 114 -10.90 10.61 14.17
CA LEU A 114 -11.36 9.84 15.31
C LEU A 114 -12.13 8.59 14.88
N GLU A 115 -12.92 8.70 13.81
CA GLU A 115 -13.66 7.57 13.26
C GLU A 115 -12.72 6.55 12.60
N ASP A 116 -11.74 7.01 11.83
CA ASP A 116 -10.70 6.16 11.24
C ASP A 116 -9.92 5.40 12.33
N VAL A 117 -9.57 6.08 13.43
CA VAL A 117 -8.90 5.45 14.58
C VAL A 117 -9.78 4.37 15.24
N ARG A 118 -11.11 4.55 15.28
CA ARG A 118 -12.02 3.51 15.79
C ARG A 118 -12.09 2.31 14.85
N LEU A 119 -12.26 2.55 13.56
CA LEU A 119 -12.35 1.49 12.56
C LEU A 119 -11.07 0.65 12.53
N THR A 120 -9.90 1.32 12.49
CA THR A 120 -8.60 0.64 12.51
C THR A 120 -8.36 -0.14 13.79
N ARG A 121 -8.82 0.35 14.94
CA ARG A 121 -8.78 -0.39 16.21
C ARG A 121 -9.62 -1.66 16.16
N ASP A 122 -10.85 -1.59 15.66
CA ASP A 122 -11.74 -2.74 15.54
C ASP A 122 -11.19 -3.79 14.56
N GLU A 123 -10.59 -3.34 13.46
CA GLU A 123 -9.87 -4.22 12.52
C GLU A 123 -8.67 -4.88 13.17
N LEU A 124 -7.87 -4.14 13.94
CA LEU A 124 -6.72 -4.65 14.68
C LEU A 124 -7.13 -5.69 15.73
N GLU A 125 -8.26 -5.50 16.41
CA GLU A 125 -8.79 -6.48 17.36
C GLU A 125 -9.22 -7.77 16.64
N LYS A 126 -9.89 -7.65 15.48
CA LYS A 126 -10.27 -8.81 14.66
C LYS A 126 -9.05 -9.57 14.12
N THR A 127 -8.03 -8.87 13.64
CA THR A 127 -6.81 -9.51 13.12
C THR A 127 -6.01 -10.17 14.23
N LYS A 128 -5.93 -9.54 15.41
CA LYS A 128 -5.31 -10.14 16.60
C LYS A 128 -6.01 -11.44 17.00
N LYS A 129 -7.35 -11.46 17.04
CA LYS A 129 -8.11 -12.67 17.36
C LYS A 129 -7.85 -13.80 16.35
N LYS A 130 -7.82 -13.49 15.05
CA LYS A 130 -7.50 -14.48 14.01
C LYS A 130 -6.07 -15.01 14.15
N LEU A 131 -5.13 -14.15 14.52
CA LEU A 131 -3.75 -14.57 14.77
C LEU A 131 -3.68 -15.56 15.93
N GLU A 132 -4.33 -15.25 17.05
CA GLU A 132 -4.41 -16.15 18.21
C GLU A 132 -5.04 -17.52 17.84
N GLU A 133 -6.09 -17.52 17.01
CA GLU A 133 -6.71 -18.76 16.50
C GLU A 133 -5.76 -19.58 15.63
N VAL A 134 -5.00 -18.93 14.74
CA VAL A 134 -4.01 -19.60 13.87
C VAL A 134 -2.83 -20.14 14.68
N GLU A 135 -2.34 -19.40 15.67
CA GLU A 135 -1.28 -19.86 16.56
C GLU A 135 -1.70 -21.08 17.37
N ALA A 136 -2.93 -21.08 17.91
CA ALA A 136 -3.48 -22.22 18.64
C ALA A 136 -3.59 -23.46 17.74
N ARG A 137 -4.12 -23.30 16.54
CA ARG A 137 -4.20 -24.38 15.55
C ARG A 137 -2.82 -24.89 15.14
N GLY A 138 -1.86 -23.99 14.91
CA GLY A 138 -0.49 -24.34 14.58
C GLY A 138 0.21 -25.11 15.70
N ALA A 139 -0.04 -24.76 16.96
CA ALA A 139 0.48 -25.49 18.11
C ALA A 139 -0.10 -26.91 18.22
N GLU A 140 -1.40 -27.06 17.97
CA GLU A 140 -2.06 -28.38 17.95
C GLU A 140 -1.57 -29.25 16.81
N GLU A 141 -1.50 -28.71 15.58
CA GLU A 141 -0.95 -29.42 14.41
C GLU A 141 0.50 -29.83 14.64
N LYS A 142 1.33 -28.96 15.23
CA LYS A 142 2.72 -29.28 15.58
C LYS A 142 2.79 -30.44 16.57
N LYS A 143 1.98 -30.44 17.63
CA LYS A 143 1.92 -31.54 18.60
C LYS A 143 1.52 -32.87 17.94
N ASN A 144 0.54 -32.83 17.06
CA ASN A 144 0.09 -34.02 16.32
C ASN A 144 1.20 -34.57 15.41
N LEU A 145 1.94 -33.69 14.74
CA LEU A 145 3.09 -34.09 13.92
C LEU A 145 4.22 -34.67 14.77
N GLU A 146 4.52 -34.08 15.93
CA GLU A 146 5.51 -34.62 16.87
C GLU A 146 5.13 -36.01 17.37
N GLU A 147 3.85 -36.26 17.66
CA GLU A 147 3.34 -37.58 18.05
C GLU A 147 3.49 -38.61 16.93
N VAL A 148 3.13 -38.25 15.69
CA VAL A 148 3.29 -39.12 14.51
C VAL A 148 4.77 -39.42 14.26
N ILE A 149 5.65 -38.43 14.38
CA ILE A 149 7.10 -38.62 14.24
C ILE A 149 7.61 -39.58 15.32
N ALA A 150 7.20 -39.42 16.57
CA ALA A 150 7.61 -40.31 17.66
C ALA A 150 7.13 -41.75 17.45
N ASP A 151 5.88 -41.95 17.01
CA ASP A 151 5.33 -43.26 16.67
C ASP A 151 6.09 -43.93 15.51
N LEU A 152 6.36 -43.17 14.43
CA LEU A 152 7.15 -43.67 13.31
C LEU A 152 8.58 -44.01 13.71
N GLN A 153 9.24 -43.17 14.51
CA GLN A 153 10.58 -43.45 15.05
C GLN A 153 10.57 -44.71 15.93
N SER A 154 9.54 -44.91 16.75
CA SER A 154 9.40 -46.13 17.55
C SER A 154 9.21 -47.37 16.68
N LYS A 155 8.47 -47.27 15.57
CA LYS A 155 8.24 -48.39 14.63
C LYS A 155 9.47 -48.70 13.77
N LEU A 156 10.33 -47.71 13.55
CA LEU A 156 11.60 -47.83 12.83
C LEU A 156 12.78 -48.18 13.75
N ALA A 157 12.54 -48.38 15.05
CA ALA A 157 13.59 -48.75 15.99
C ALA A 157 14.20 -50.12 15.58
N PRO A 158 15.53 -50.23 15.50
CA PRO A 158 16.18 -51.48 15.13
C PRO A 158 15.85 -52.61 16.11
N ALA A 159 15.71 -53.84 15.59
CA ALA A 159 15.56 -55.01 16.45
C ALA A 159 16.89 -55.35 17.16
N ALA A 160 16.82 -55.94 18.35
CA ALA A 160 18.02 -56.24 19.15
C ALA A 160 18.97 -57.25 18.48
N ASP A 161 18.46 -58.05 17.56
CA ASP A 161 19.16 -59.03 16.74
C ASP A 161 19.44 -58.54 15.30
N GLU A 162 19.19 -57.26 15.02
CA GLU A 162 19.40 -56.69 13.69
C GLU A 162 20.88 -56.57 13.35
N ALA A 163 21.28 -57.15 12.22
CA ALA A 163 22.65 -57.08 11.71
C ALA A 163 22.92 -55.72 11.03
N VAL A 164 24.19 -55.30 11.00
CA VAL A 164 24.60 -54.04 10.35
C VAL A 164 24.19 -53.98 8.87
N GLU A 165 24.20 -55.11 8.17
CA GLU A 165 23.80 -55.18 6.76
C GLU A 165 22.28 -55.04 6.57
N THR A 166 21.46 -55.51 7.51
CA THR A 166 20.00 -55.31 7.47
C THR A 166 19.60 -53.88 7.83
N SER A 167 20.35 -53.21 8.70
CA SER A 167 20.11 -51.79 9.04
C SER A 167 20.41 -50.81 7.92
N ARG A 168 21.14 -51.23 6.87
CA ARG A 168 21.38 -50.42 5.66
C ARG A 168 20.17 -50.40 4.72
N LEU A 169 19.16 -51.23 4.94
CA LEU A 169 17.95 -51.32 4.11
C LEU A 169 16.93 -50.24 4.50
N VAL A 170 17.34 -48.98 4.39
CA VAL A 170 16.60 -47.80 4.86
C VAL A 170 15.36 -47.43 4.02
N SER A 171 15.12 -48.12 2.91
CA SER A 171 13.94 -47.90 2.07
C SER A 171 13.38 -49.21 1.52
N ARG A 172 12.07 -49.21 1.22
CA ARG A 172 11.41 -50.34 0.56
C ARG A 172 12.11 -50.73 -0.75
N ALA A 173 12.65 -49.76 -1.49
CA ALA A 173 13.36 -50.02 -2.74
C ALA A 173 14.66 -50.82 -2.49
N TYR A 174 15.45 -50.44 -1.48
CA TYR A 174 16.66 -51.18 -1.11
C TYR A 174 16.34 -52.59 -0.61
N LEU A 175 15.32 -52.74 0.25
CA LEU A 175 14.88 -54.05 0.72
C LEU A 175 14.46 -54.98 -0.43
N VAL A 176 13.64 -54.48 -1.36
CA VAL A 176 13.19 -55.28 -2.52
C VAL A 176 14.37 -55.66 -3.43
N LYS A 177 15.31 -54.73 -3.67
CA LYS A 177 16.52 -55.01 -4.45
C LYS A 177 17.36 -56.11 -3.81
N GLU A 178 17.53 -56.07 -2.50
CA GLU A 178 18.32 -57.06 -1.76
C GLU A 178 17.64 -58.43 -1.71
N ILE A 179 16.31 -58.49 -1.54
CA ILE A 179 15.54 -59.74 -1.62
C ILE A 179 15.71 -60.39 -3.00
N LYS A 180 15.63 -59.61 -4.09
CA LYS A 180 15.85 -60.13 -5.44
C LYS A 180 17.27 -60.69 -5.60
N ARG A 181 18.28 -59.94 -5.13
CA ARG A 181 19.69 -60.35 -5.17
C ARG A 181 19.93 -61.66 -4.41
N LEU A 182 19.40 -61.78 -3.19
CA LEU A 182 19.51 -62.98 -2.37
C LEU A 182 18.74 -64.17 -2.96
N GLY A 183 17.57 -63.92 -3.55
CA GLY A 183 16.79 -64.93 -4.27
C GLY A 183 17.56 -65.53 -5.44
N GLY A 184 18.19 -64.68 -6.27
CA GLY A 184 19.05 -65.13 -7.36
C GLY A 184 20.26 -65.94 -6.88
N LEU A 185 20.96 -65.48 -5.83
CA LEU A 185 22.08 -66.21 -5.24
C LEU A 185 21.70 -67.59 -4.69
N MET A 186 20.54 -67.70 -4.05
CA MET A 186 20.02 -68.97 -3.53
C MET A 186 19.72 -69.94 -4.68
N LEU A 187 19.07 -69.46 -5.74
CA LEU A 187 18.79 -70.26 -6.92
C LEU A 187 20.09 -70.76 -7.56
N ALA A 188 21.05 -69.88 -7.83
CA ALA A 188 22.35 -70.23 -8.38
C ALA A 188 23.09 -71.27 -7.51
N SER A 189 23.05 -71.12 -6.19
CA SER A 189 23.64 -72.07 -5.24
C SER A 189 22.96 -73.45 -5.29
N MET A 190 21.63 -73.49 -5.43
CA MET A 190 20.85 -74.72 -5.57
C MET A 190 21.19 -75.42 -6.90
N VAL A 191 21.25 -74.68 -8.01
CA VAL A 191 21.66 -75.22 -9.32
C VAL A 191 23.07 -75.80 -9.24
N HIS A 192 24.01 -75.07 -8.62
CA HIS A 192 25.37 -75.54 -8.43
C HIS A 192 25.43 -76.83 -7.60
N GLY A 193 24.69 -76.89 -6.48
CA GLY A 193 24.59 -78.09 -5.63
C GLY A 193 24.02 -79.29 -6.39
N TRP A 194 22.97 -79.08 -7.19
CA TRP A 194 22.37 -80.12 -8.02
C TRP A 194 23.34 -80.64 -9.09
N LYS A 195 24.00 -79.73 -9.86
CA LYS A 195 25.01 -80.12 -10.87
C LYS A 195 26.12 -80.95 -10.23
N LYS A 196 26.57 -80.57 -9.03
CA LYS A 196 27.60 -81.30 -8.27
C LYS A 196 27.13 -82.69 -7.82
N ALA A 197 25.89 -82.81 -7.33
CA ALA A 197 25.31 -84.11 -6.95
C ALA A 197 25.18 -85.05 -8.17
N VAL A 198 24.73 -84.54 -9.32
CA VAL A 198 24.68 -85.31 -10.58
C VAL A 198 26.07 -85.77 -11.00
N ALA A 199 27.08 -84.90 -10.91
CA ALA A 199 28.46 -85.26 -11.23
C ALA A 199 29.00 -86.35 -10.28
N GLN A 200 28.73 -86.24 -8.97
CA GLN A 200 29.10 -87.28 -7.99
C GLN A 200 28.42 -88.62 -8.31
N LEU A 201 27.14 -88.62 -8.69
CA LEU A 201 26.42 -89.84 -9.08
C LEU A 201 27.04 -90.50 -10.33
N LYS A 202 27.48 -89.70 -11.31
CA LYS A 202 28.19 -90.21 -12.50
C LYS A 202 29.51 -90.90 -12.12
N ILE A 203 30.26 -90.33 -11.18
CA ILE A 203 31.54 -90.89 -10.72
C ILE A 203 31.33 -92.22 -9.98
N VAL A 204 30.41 -92.26 -9.02
CA VAL A 204 30.17 -93.46 -8.18
C VAL A 204 29.61 -94.63 -9.01
N ASN A 205 28.89 -94.35 -10.10
CA ASN A 205 28.27 -95.37 -10.96
C ASN A 205 28.96 -95.50 -12.33
N ALA A 206 30.26 -95.20 -12.40
CA ALA A 206 31.01 -95.17 -13.65
C ALA A 206 31.04 -96.53 -14.40
N GLU A 207 31.03 -97.66 -13.66
CA GLU A 207 31.07 -99.01 -14.25
C GLU A 207 29.72 -99.48 -14.82
N GLN A 208 28.61 -98.87 -14.38
CA GLN A 208 27.24 -99.29 -14.72
C GLN A 208 26.59 -98.39 -15.78
N GLY A 209 27.25 -97.28 -16.17
CA GLY A 209 26.78 -96.39 -17.24
C GLY A 209 25.46 -95.70 -16.91
N LEU A 210 25.46 -94.86 -15.86
CA LEU A 210 24.25 -94.11 -15.47
C LEU A 210 23.81 -93.16 -16.60
N ILE A 211 22.60 -93.36 -17.13
CA ILE A 211 21.98 -92.43 -18.08
C ILE A 211 21.54 -91.19 -17.29
N THR A 212 22.22 -90.07 -17.54
CA THR A 212 21.85 -88.77 -16.95
C THR A 212 21.20 -87.83 -17.96
N GLU A 213 20.95 -88.30 -19.17
CA GLU A 213 20.30 -87.52 -20.22
C GLU A 213 18.85 -87.22 -19.81
N GLY A 214 18.44 -85.96 -19.91
CA GLY A 214 17.12 -85.49 -19.52
C GLY A 214 16.92 -85.23 -18.02
N ILE A 215 17.88 -85.56 -17.14
CA ILE A 215 17.77 -85.21 -15.71
C ILE A 215 17.89 -83.69 -15.56
N HIS A 216 16.96 -83.08 -14.83
CA HIS A 216 16.94 -81.64 -14.58
C HIS A 216 16.59 -81.36 -13.12
N LYS A 217 17.01 -80.19 -12.60
CA LYS A 217 16.75 -79.78 -11.22
C LYS A 217 15.25 -79.65 -10.89
N LEU A 218 14.42 -79.40 -11.91
CA LEU A 218 12.97 -79.26 -11.83
C LEU A 218 12.19 -80.52 -12.26
N LYS A 219 12.88 -81.62 -12.60
CA LYS A 219 12.24 -82.85 -13.09
C LYS A 219 12.39 -83.98 -12.07
N ARG A 220 11.39 -84.86 -12.00
CA ARG A 220 11.43 -86.07 -11.14
C ARG A 220 11.12 -87.32 -11.93
N VAL A 221 11.46 -88.49 -11.37
CA VAL A 221 11.16 -89.79 -12.00
C VAL A 221 9.85 -90.33 -11.46
N GLU A 222 8.87 -90.52 -12.34
CA GLU A 222 7.61 -91.21 -12.03
C GLU A 222 7.44 -92.41 -12.96
N ASN A 223 7.23 -93.59 -12.39
CA ASN A 223 7.04 -94.85 -13.15
C ASN A 223 8.15 -95.12 -14.19
N GLY A 224 9.39 -94.71 -13.91
CA GLY A 224 10.54 -94.88 -14.80
C GLY A 224 10.68 -93.83 -15.92
N GLN A 225 9.83 -92.80 -15.95
CA GLN A 225 9.94 -91.67 -16.88
C GLN A 225 10.28 -90.38 -16.16
N ILE A 226 11.09 -89.53 -16.80
CA ILE A 226 11.40 -88.19 -16.29
C ILE A 226 10.26 -87.25 -16.68
N VAL A 227 9.58 -86.68 -15.69
CA VAL A 227 8.46 -85.78 -15.86
C VAL A 227 8.71 -84.46 -15.13
N ILE A 228 8.17 -83.36 -15.64
CA ILE A 228 8.09 -82.08 -14.92
C ILE A 228 6.82 -82.13 -14.06
N PRO A 229 6.94 -82.09 -12.72
CA PRO A 229 5.80 -81.92 -11.84
C PRO A 229 4.95 -80.70 -12.21
N GLU A 230 3.63 -80.79 -12.06
CA GLU A 230 2.70 -79.69 -12.36
C GLU A 230 3.10 -78.36 -11.70
N GLU A 231 3.56 -78.46 -10.45
CA GLU A 231 4.03 -77.34 -9.62
C GLU A 231 5.26 -76.61 -10.18
N TYR A 232 6.04 -77.24 -11.06
CA TYR A 232 7.22 -76.66 -11.68
C TYR A 232 7.05 -76.36 -13.17
N LYS A 233 5.86 -76.56 -13.75
CA LYS A 233 5.66 -76.31 -15.19
C LYS A 233 5.90 -74.86 -15.59
N GLN A 234 5.48 -73.90 -14.76
CA GLN A 234 5.68 -72.47 -15.03
C GLN A 234 7.17 -72.10 -14.90
N MET A 235 7.81 -72.53 -13.82
CA MET A 235 9.23 -72.29 -13.58
C MET A 235 10.13 -73.00 -14.60
N ALA A 236 9.72 -74.15 -15.12
CA ALA A 236 10.45 -74.84 -16.18
C ALA A 236 10.33 -74.13 -17.54
N LEU A 237 9.21 -73.46 -17.81
CA LEU A 237 9.07 -72.61 -18.99
C LEU A 237 9.93 -71.34 -18.87
N GLU A 238 9.99 -70.75 -17.68
CA GLU A 238 10.84 -69.57 -17.40
C GLU A 238 12.35 -69.92 -17.44
N ASP A 239 12.76 -71.09 -16.93
CA ASP A 239 14.17 -71.56 -16.95
C ASP A 239 14.62 -71.96 -18.37
N ASP A 240 13.70 -72.46 -19.22
CA ASP A 240 13.98 -72.75 -20.63
C ASP A 240 14.03 -71.43 -21.46
N GLU A 241 13.36 -70.36 -21.05
CA GLU A 241 13.43 -69.01 -21.66
C GLU A 241 14.69 -68.23 -21.21
N GLU A 242 15.12 -68.33 -19.95
CA GLU A 242 16.36 -67.67 -19.46
C GLU A 242 17.65 -68.29 -20.05
N GLU A 243 17.68 -69.57 -20.46
CA GLU A 243 18.82 -70.15 -21.18
C GLU A 243 18.93 -69.65 -22.65
N GLU A 244 17.94 -68.90 -23.18
CA GLU A 244 18.04 -68.22 -24.49
C GLU A 244 18.57 -66.77 -24.38
N ASP A 245 18.64 -66.17 -23.19
CA ASP A 245 19.03 -64.75 -22.98
C ASP A 245 20.43 -64.56 -22.34
N ASP A 246 21.16 -65.65 -22.02
CA ASP A 246 22.50 -65.61 -21.39
C ASP A 246 23.67 -65.38 -22.39
N ASP A 247 23.39 -64.98 -23.64
CA ASP A 247 24.39 -64.82 -24.72
C ASP A 247 24.68 -63.36 -25.13
N ASP A 248 24.12 -62.32 -24.49
CA ASP A 248 24.47 -60.92 -24.81
C ASP A 248 24.38 -60.00 -23.58
N ASP A 249 25.53 -59.75 -22.93
CA ASP A 249 25.98 -58.40 -22.52
C ASP A 249 27.24 -58.49 -21.63
N ASP A 250 28.39 -58.64 -22.28
CA ASP A 250 29.67 -58.13 -21.79
C ASP A 250 30.21 -57.13 -22.83
N GLU A 251 30.59 -55.95 -22.35
CA GLU A 251 31.28 -54.84 -23.03
C GLU A 251 30.44 -53.76 -23.77
N GLU A 252 30.12 -52.68 -23.04
CA GLU A 252 30.55 -51.35 -23.50
C GLU A 252 31.10 -50.52 -22.33
N GLU A 253 32.44 -50.53 -22.19
CA GLU A 253 33.15 -49.37 -21.67
C GLU A 253 33.03 -48.24 -22.70
N GLY A 254 32.56 -47.06 -22.28
CA GLY A 254 32.54 -45.92 -23.18
C GLY A 254 31.95 -44.65 -22.59
N ALA A 255 32.74 -43.99 -21.73
CA ALA A 255 32.84 -42.54 -21.54
C ALA A 255 31.56 -41.71 -21.26
N GLU A 256 31.67 -40.79 -20.29
CA GLU A 256 31.69 -39.35 -20.54
C GLU A 256 31.57 -38.58 -19.20
N ALA A 257 32.56 -37.70 -19.00
CA ALA A 257 32.52 -36.43 -18.27
C ALA A 257 32.13 -36.42 -16.77
N GLU A 258 33.18 -36.41 -15.96
CA GLU A 258 33.22 -35.66 -14.69
C GLU A 258 33.00 -34.17 -15.00
N VAL A 259 31.76 -33.68 -14.87
CA VAL A 259 31.47 -32.24 -14.86
C VAL A 259 31.71 -31.73 -13.45
N VAL A 260 32.89 -31.14 -13.25
CA VAL A 260 33.13 -30.19 -12.16
C VAL A 260 32.31 -28.94 -12.48
N GLU A 261 31.13 -28.80 -11.86
CA GLU A 261 30.52 -27.48 -11.73
C GLU A 261 31.24 -26.76 -10.57
N GLU A 262 32.14 -25.85 -10.95
CA GLU A 262 32.54 -24.73 -10.11
C GLU A 262 31.29 -23.96 -9.70
N GLU A 263 30.92 -24.03 -8.41
CA GLU A 263 29.96 -23.10 -7.85
C GLU A 263 30.62 -21.73 -7.75
N LYS A 264 30.31 -20.93 -8.77
CA LYS A 264 30.59 -19.52 -8.94
C LYS A 264 29.94 -18.75 -7.79
N VAL A 265 30.76 -18.19 -6.91
CA VAL A 265 30.34 -17.18 -5.92
C VAL A 265 29.65 -16.03 -6.65
N PRO A 266 28.44 -15.60 -6.27
CA PRO A 266 27.84 -14.41 -6.84
C PRO A 266 28.51 -13.16 -6.28
N ASP A 267 29.11 -12.40 -7.20
CA ASP A 267 29.52 -11.01 -7.05
C ASP A 267 28.27 -10.12 -6.94
N GLU A 268 27.95 -9.67 -5.73
CA GLU A 268 27.14 -8.46 -5.54
C GLU A 268 28.07 -7.28 -5.23
N ASN A 269 28.29 -6.48 -6.27
CA ASN A 269 28.91 -5.17 -6.20
C ASN A 269 27.91 -4.15 -5.60
N ARG A 270 28.40 -3.45 -4.56
CA ARG A 270 28.34 -1.98 -4.33
C ARG A 270 27.00 -1.30 -3.99
N GLU A 271 27.00 -0.69 -2.80
CA GLU A 271 26.82 0.76 -2.52
C GLU A 271 27.37 0.99 -1.08
N GLY A 272 28.25 1.93 -0.75
CA GLY A 272 28.30 3.33 -1.14
C GLY A 272 27.70 4.19 -0.01
N HIS A 273 28.51 5.05 0.61
CA HIS A 273 28.24 6.01 1.73
C HIS A 273 28.55 5.44 3.13
N ASP A 274 29.67 5.78 3.79
CA ASP A 274 30.29 7.08 4.09
C ASP A 274 29.31 8.12 4.63
N GLU A 275 29.28 8.26 5.95
CA GLU A 275 29.11 9.55 6.62
C GLU A 275 29.74 9.47 8.01
N SER A 276 30.89 10.12 8.14
CA SER A 276 31.28 10.81 9.38
C SER A 276 30.53 12.14 9.43
N THR A 277 29.77 12.42 10.49
CA THR A 277 29.74 13.67 11.27
C THR A 277 28.91 13.46 12.54
#